data_AF-A0AAW5FP84-F1
#
_entry.id   AF-A0AAW5FP84-F1
#
_cell.length_a   1.000
_cell.length_b   1.000
_cell.length_c   1.000
_cell.angle_alpha   90.00
_cell.angle_beta   90.00
_cell.angle_gamma   90.00
#
_symmetry.space_group_name_H-M   'P 1'
#
loop_
_entity.id
_entity.type
_entity.pdbx_description
1 polymer ?
#
loop_
_entity_poly.entity_id
_entity_poly.type
_entity_poly.pdbx_seq_one_letter_code
_entity_poly.pdbx_strand_id
1 'polypeptide(L)' 'LATVDTPGGIALKVDERRQTSMPGIYAAGDLANPLMPSVTTASSQGAMAGIFAQQSMLV' A
#
# COMPACT_ATOMS: atom_id res chain seq x y z
N LEU A 1 1.72 7.31 10.30
CA LEU A 1 1.05 6.43 9.32
C LEU A 1 -0.35 6.10 9.84
N ALA A 2 -1.38 6.30 9.03
CA ALA A 2 -2.75 5.90 9.39
C ALA A 2 -2.95 4.39 9.21
N THR A 3 -3.70 3.78 10.13
CA THR A 3 -4.01 2.34 10.12
C THR A 3 -5.52 2.12 10.09
N VAL A 4 -5.92 0.91 9.74
CA VAL A 4 -7.29 0.40 9.91
C VAL A 4 -7.24 -0.89 10.73
N ASP A 5 -8.22 -1.04 11.61
CA ASP A 5 -8.40 -2.28 12.37
C ASP A 5 -9.04 -3.35 11.49
N THR A 6 -8.57 -4.57 11.65
CA THR A 6 -9.05 -5.75 10.94
C THR A 6 -9.20 -6.91 11.92
N PRO A 7 -9.96 -7.97 11.56
CA PRO A 7 -10.06 -9.15 12.41
C PRO A 7 -8.70 -9.81 12.74
N GLY A 8 -7.69 -9.61 11.89
CA GLY A 8 -6.34 -10.17 12.06
C GLY A 8 -5.31 -9.22 12.67
N GLY A 9 -5.70 -8.02 13.09
CA GLY A 9 -4.79 -6.98 13.59
C GLY A 9 -4.91 -5.67 12.82
N ILE A 10 -3.80 -4.96 12.63
CA ILE A 10 -3.78 -3.66 11.96
C ILE A 10 -3.26 -3.76 10.52
N ALA A 11 -3.80 -2.94 9.64
CA ALA A 11 -3.25 -2.71 8.29
C ALA A 11 -2.98 -1.23 8.05
N LEU A 12 -2.03 -0.92 7.17
CA LEU A 12 -1.80 0.44 6.71
C LEU A 12 -2.93 0.88 5.80
N LYS A 13 -3.51 2.04 6.09
CA LYS A 13 -4.44 2.69 5.19
C LYS A 13 -3.64 3.27 4.02
N VAL A 14 -4.00 2.88 2.81
CA VAL A 14 -3.45 3.42 1.57
C VAL A 14 -4.57 3.89 0.65
N ASP A 15 -4.25 4.83 -0.24
CA ASP A 15 -5.13 5.25 -1.33
C ASP A 15 -5.00 4.32 -2.56
N GLU A 16 -5.68 4.70 -3.65
CA GLU A 16 -5.64 3.97 -4.93
C GLU A 16 -4.24 3.91 -5.55
N ARG A 17 -3.38 4.90 -5.26
CA ARG A 17 -1.99 4.99 -5.71
C ARG A 17 -1.03 4.25 -4.78
N ARG A 18 -1.54 3.56 -3.76
CA ARG A 18 -0.76 2.90 -2.70
C ARG A 18 0.00 3.87 -1.81
N GLN A 19 -0.35 5.15 -1.82
CA GLN A 19 0.23 6.16 -0.95
C GLN A 19 -0.41 6.08 0.44
N THR A 20 0.41 6.17 1.47
CA THR A 20 -0.06 6.22 2.85
C THR A 20 -0.55 7.63 3.20
N SER A 21 -1.01 7.83 4.44
CA SER A 21 -1.32 9.18 4.95
C SER A 21 -0.11 10.11 5.02
N MET A 22 1.12 9.60 4.84
CA MET A 22 2.33 10.40 4.78
C MET A 22 2.77 10.58 3.33
N PRO A 23 2.81 11.82 2.81
CA PRO A 23 3.27 12.09 1.45
C PRO A 23 4.67 11.50 1.20
N GLY A 24 4.84 10.91 0.02
CA GLY A 24 6.08 10.23 -0.38
C GLY A 24 6.29 8.82 0.20
N ILE A 25 5.45 8.35 1.13
CA ILE A 25 5.54 6.99 1.68
C ILE A 25 4.44 6.11 1.08
N TYR A 26 4.86 5.01 0.45
CA TYR A 26 3.99 4.04 -0.23
C TYR A 26 4.06 2.67 0.46
N ALA A 27 2.94 1.95 0.48
CA ALA A 27 2.85 0.62 1.06
C ALA A 27 2.00 -0.32 0.20
N ALA A 28 2.39 -1.59 0.14
CA ALA A 28 1.75 -2.62 -0.68
C ALA A 28 1.87 -3.99 -0.02
N GLY A 29 1.16 -4.98 -0.57
CA GLY A 29 1.18 -6.35 -0.07
C GLY A 29 0.43 -6.48 1.25
N ASP A 30 0.80 -7.47 2.06
CA ASP A 30 0.01 -7.87 3.24
C ASP A 30 -0.14 -6.74 4.27
N LEU A 31 0.85 -5.83 4.35
CA LEU A 31 0.77 -4.64 5.21
C LEU A 31 -0.37 -3.68 4.83
N ALA A 32 -0.83 -3.71 3.58
CA ALA A 32 -1.86 -2.80 3.04
C ALA A 32 -3.05 -3.57 2.40
N ASN A 33 -3.09 -4.90 2.53
CA ASN A 33 -4.14 -5.76 2.00
C ASN A 33 -4.51 -6.88 3.00
N PRO A 34 -5.25 -6.54 4.07
CA PRO A 34 -5.41 -7.41 5.23
C PRO A 34 -6.36 -8.60 5.05
N LEU A 35 -7.18 -8.61 4.01
CA LEU A 35 -8.25 -9.60 3.89
C LEU A 35 -7.78 -10.94 3.31
N MET A 36 -6.78 -10.94 2.42
CA MET A 36 -6.29 -12.16 1.77
C MET A 36 -4.81 -12.02 1.38
N PRO A 37 -3.88 -12.65 2.12
CA PRO A 37 -2.49 -12.78 1.72
C PRO A 37 -2.38 -13.54 0.39
N SER A 38 -1.69 -12.96 -0.59
CA SER A 38 -1.53 -13.53 -1.93
C SER A 38 -0.29 -12.95 -2.61
N VAL A 39 0.60 -13.83 -3.07
CA VAL A 39 1.85 -13.42 -3.74
C VAL A 39 1.56 -12.63 -5.01
N THR A 40 0.59 -13.07 -5.82
CA THR A 40 0.20 -12.39 -7.06
C THR A 40 -0.31 -10.98 -6.78
N THR A 41 -1.15 -10.83 -5.76
CA THR A 41 -1.72 -9.54 -5.36
C THR A 41 -0.66 -8.63 -4.74
N ALA A 42 0.22 -9.16 -3.89
CA ALA A 42 1.33 -8.38 -3.34
C ALA A 42 2.27 -7.88 -4.44
N SER A 43 2.54 -8.73 -5.44
CA SER A 43 3.39 -8.37 -6.59
C SER A 43 2.78 -7.26 -7.43
N SER A 44 1.48 -7.35 -7.77
CA SER A 44 0.82 -6.31 -8.57
C SER A 44 0.70 -4.98 -7.81
N GLN A 45 0.40 -5.03 -6.53
CA GLN A 45 0.35 -3.83 -5.68
C GLN A 45 1.73 -3.20 -5.49
N GLY A 46 2.78 -4.01 -5.33
CA GLY A 46 4.16 -3.54 -5.23
C GLY A 46 4.59 -2.81 -6.51
N ALA A 47 4.24 -3.35 -7.68
CA ALA A 47 4.48 -2.69 -8.95
C ALA A 47 3.75 -1.33 -9.04
N MET A 48 2.46 -1.27 -8.64
CA MET A 48 1.72 0.00 -8.58
C MET A 48 2.38 1.02 -7.64
N ALA A 49 2.76 0.60 -6.43
CA ALA A 49 3.42 1.45 -5.45
C ALA A 49 4.74 2.01 -6.00
N GLY A 50 5.56 1.19 -6.66
CA GLY A 50 6.80 1.62 -7.29
C GLY A 50 6.58 2.63 -8.43
N ILE A 51 5.61 2.36 -9.31
CA ILE A 51 5.26 3.27 -10.42
C ILE A 51 4.79 4.62 -9.88
N PHE A 52 3.87 4.63 -8.92
CA PHE A 52 3.34 5.87 -8.37
C PHE A 52 4.33 6.63 -7.49
N ALA A 53 5.22 5.92 -6.77
CA ALA A 53 6.33 6.53 -6.08
C ALA A 53 7.27 7.25 -7.06
N GLN A 54 7.65 6.59 -8.17
CA GLN A 54 8.48 7.21 -9.20
C GLN A 54 7.78 8.42 -9.83
N GLN A 55 6.50 8.30 -10.19
CA GLN A 55 5.73 9.41 -10.75
C GLN A 55 5.66 10.60 -9.80
N SER A 56 5.60 10.37 -8.48
CA SER A 56 5.56 11.46 -7.49
C SER A 56 6.83 12.29 -7.40
N MET A 57 7.95 11.80 -7.96
CA MET A 57 9.23 12.52 -7.98
C MET A 57 9.37 13.45 -9.20
N LEU A 58 8.49 13.31 -10.19
CA LEU A 58 8.54 14.04 -11.45
C LEU A 58 7.63 15.29 -11.45
N VAL A 59 6.89 15.52 -10.38
CA VAL A 59 5.93 16.63 -10.20
C VAL A 59 6.12 17.32 -8.87
#